data_AF-A0A158Q4G5-F1
#
_entry.id   AF-A0A158Q4G5-F1
#
_cell.length_a   1.000
_cell.length_b   1.000
_cell.length_c   1.000
_cell.angle_alpha   90.00
_cell.angle_beta   90.00
_cell.angle_gamma   90.00
#
_symmetry.space_group_name_H-M   'P 1'
#
loop_
_entity.id
_entity.type
_entity.pdbx_description
1 polymer ?
#
loop_
_entity_poly.entity_id
_entity_poly.type
_entity_poly.pdbx_seq_one_letter_code
_entity_poly.pdbx_strand_id
1 'polypeptide(L)'
;MEPEAIRPDRDKTGRQKNPRRNIMINNNKLSDNIIKKMSAVSMLTELPTYMDYDERQQQQQQQQQQQQQQTNIICRSESAPLETIESNNSNNNNNKNCENILSTLMEIENICNQLRDAQPIFTKINIKLSDAILRPSLIAPRSPLLFDGSQGMGDCKHFIDSIRRLTVLLFDYVNTLKPVADLNPSDKISLIRNCFAQFALLTATFHTVQNTLNDSLILLPNGYCFHRNKQFKTSKKSREDSVDDDDDKLLQLLDGRINSIKQSIFDQVINPMRRLRLTQIEMVALKAILTIDPNAAKLDNSSLTILAIARESVQTALYANIGSRFSSSEATARFGNILLLISNISVKFRKVSSALTSLCETTHDLIENFDPIIYELIYGNDD
;
A
#
# COMPACT_ATOMS: atom_id res chain seq x y z
N MET A 1 -7.34 -29.47 -2.25
CA MET A 1 -6.09 -28.86 -2.74
C MET A 1 -4.95 -29.38 -1.90
N GLU A 2 -3.86 -29.72 -2.57
CA GLU A 2 -2.67 -30.32 -1.98
C GLU A 2 -1.91 -29.32 -1.10
N PRO A 3 -1.16 -29.79 -0.09
CA PRO A 3 -0.35 -28.96 0.83
C PRO A 3 0.79 -28.16 0.16
N GLU A 4 0.76 -27.96 -1.16
CA GLU A 4 1.78 -27.25 -1.93
C GLU A 4 1.67 -25.71 -1.88
N ALA A 5 0.69 -25.11 -1.20
CA ALA A 5 0.62 -23.65 -1.05
C ALA A 5 1.82 -23.10 -0.23
N ILE A 6 2.33 -23.90 0.71
CA ILE A 6 3.53 -23.60 1.49
C ILE A 6 4.71 -24.28 0.79
N ARG A 7 5.78 -23.53 0.52
CA ARG A 7 6.98 -24.09 -0.15
C ARG A 7 7.57 -25.25 0.68
N PRO A 8 8.05 -26.35 0.06
CA PRO A 8 8.61 -27.50 0.76
C PRO A 8 9.83 -27.19 1.66
N ASP A 9 10.58 -26.15 1.30
CA ASP A 9 11.75 -25.66 2.03
C ASP A 9 11.39 -24.85 3.28
N ARG A 10 10.11 -24.56 3.50
CA ARG A 10 9.58 -23.88 4.68
C ARG A 10 8.84 -24.83 5.62
N ASP A 11 8.86 -24.53 6.91
CA ASP A 11 8.05 -25.25 7.92
C ASP A 11 6.61 -24.72 7.98
N LYS A 12 5.77 -25.29 8.86
CA LYS A 12 4.37 -24.86 9.06
C LYS A 12 4.22 -23.41 9.56
N THR A 13 5.32 -22.76 9.94
CA THR A 13 5.35 -21.34 10.33
C THR A 13 5.90 -20.44 9.22
N GLY A 14 6.15 -21.00 8.04
CA GLY A 14 6.75 -20.28 6.91
C GLY A 14 8.24 -20.03 7.06
N ARG A 15 8.96 -20.67 7.99
CA ARG A 15 10.42 -20.45 8.17
C ARG A 15 11.23 -21.37 7.28
N GLN A 16 12.27 -20.83 6.64
CA GLN A 16 13.16 -21.62 5.77
C GLN A 16 14.04 -22.57 6.59
N LYS A 17 14.03 -23.87 6.26
CA LYS A 17 14.62 -24.94 7.08
C LYS A 17 16.15 -24.88 7.21
N ASN A 18 16.88 -24.24 6.30
CA ASN A 18 18.35 -24.12 6.34
C ASN A 18 18.84 -22.80 5.69
N PRO A 19 19.19 -21.75 6.47
CA PRO A 19 19.72 -20.51 5.92
C PRO A 19 21.19 -20.70 5.49
N ARG A 20 21.49 -20.65 4.18
CA ARG A 20 22.88 -20.63 3.69
C ARG A 20 23.54 -19.29 4.04
N ARG A 21 24.79 -19.39 4.53
CA ARG A 21 25.65 -18.31 5.01
C ARG A 21 26.50 -17.79 3.83
N ASN A 22 26.36 -16.53 3.43
CA ASN A 22 27.26 -15.83 2.47
C ASN A 22 27.58 -14.44 3.04
N ILE A 23 28.81 -14.19 3.50
CA ILE A 23 30.03 -13.72 2.81
C ILE A 23 29.91 -12.28 2.29
N MET A 24 30.65 -11.41 2.98
CA MET A 24 30.80 -9.97 2.78
C MET A 24 31.59 -9.67 1.51
N ILE A 25 31.11 -8.71 0.71
CA ILE A 25 31.94 -8.01 -0.26
C ILE A 25 31.74 -6.50 -0.03
N ASN A 26 32.80 -5.88 0.46
CA ASN A 26 33.09 -4.45 0.42
C ASN A 26 33.04 -3.96 -1.03
N ASN A 27 32.51 -2.76 -1.28
CA ASN A 27 33.25 -1.79 -2.06
C ASN A 27 32.75 -0.37 -1.81
N ASN A 28 33.76 0.48 -1.65
CA ASN A 28 33.79 1.88 -1.31
C ASN A 28 34.01 2.72 -2.58
N LYS A 29 33.67 4.02 -2.49
CA LYS A 29 34.22 5.18 -3.24
C LYS A 29 33.76 5.40 -4.70
N LEU A 30 33.10 6.54 -4.97
CA LEU A 30 33.67 7.82 -5.48
C LEU A 30 32.48 8.68 -6.00
N SER A 31 32.15 9.80 -5.35
CA SER A 31 32.48 11.21 -5.71
C SER A 31 31.49 11.93 -6.64
N ASP A 32 30.82 12.92 -6.04
CA ASP A 32 30.80 14.35 -6.36
C ASP A 32 30.46 14.90 -7.76
N ASN A 33 29.58 15.90 -7.68
CA ASN A 33 29.43 17.11 -8.50
C ASN A 33 28.58 17.04 -9.78
N ILE A 34 27.40 17.67 -9.76
CA ILE A 34 27.14 19.03 -10.31
C ILE A 34 25.63 19.31 -10.17
N ILE A 35 25.26 20.19 -9.23
CA ILE A 35 23.91 20.75 -9.08
C ILE A 35 23.88 22.08 -9.83
N LYS A 36 23.05 22.18 -10.88
CA LYS A 36 22.65 23.46 -11.50
C LYS A 36 21.24 23.82 -11.05
N LYS A 37 21.14 24.97 -10.39
CA LYS A 37 19.94 25.64 -9.91
C LYS A 37 18.87 25.76 -11.01
N MET A 38 17.68 25.20 -10.79
CA MET A 38 16.46 25.64 -11.45
C MET A 38 15.50 26.22 -10.42
N SER A 39 14.96 27.39 -10.76
CA SER A 39 14.11 28.23 -9.94
C SER A 39 12.74 27.59 -9.68
N ALA A 40 12.33 27.54 -8.42
CA ALA A 40 11.11 26.88 -7.93
C ALA A 40 9.80 27.66 -8.19
N VAL A 41 9.80 28.69 -9.03
CA VAL A 41 8.58 29.47 -9.32
C VAL A 41 7.72 28.84 -10.43
N SER A 42 8.25 27.88 -11.20
CA SER A 42 7.49 27.28 -12.32
C SER A 42 6.60 26.08 -11.95
N MET A 43 6.52 25.67 -10.67
CA MET A 43 5.71 24.51 -10.26
C MET A 43 4.35 24.90 -9.63
N LEU A 44 3.97 26.18 -9.64
CA LEU A 44 2.73 26.67 -9.00
C LEU A 44 1.56 26.88 -9.98
N THR A 45 1.70 26.52 -11.24
CA THR A 45 0.65 26.74 -12.24
C THR A 45 0.16 25.41 -12.77
N GLU A 46 -0.79 24.77 -12.09
CA GLU A 46 -1.77 23.86 -12.69
C GLU A 46 -2.76 23.37 -11.62
N LEU A 47 -3.70 24.22 -11.24
CA LEU A 47 -5.03 23.78 -10.79
C LEU A 47 -6.04 24.87 -11.17
N PRO A 48 -7.17 24.53 -11.83
CA PRO A 48 -8.07 25.53 -12.39
C PRO A 48 -8.66 26.44 -11.32
N THR A 49 -8.53 27.74 -11.54
CA THR A 49 -9.24 28.78 -10.80
C THR A 49 -10.74 28.56 -10.91
N TYR A 50 -11.40 28.65 -9.75
CA TYR A 50 -12.83 28.52 -9.53
C TYR A 50 -13.65 29.28 -10.59
N MET A 51 -14.35 28.55 -11.47
CA MET A 51 -15.37 29.16 -12.35
C MET A 51 -16.70 29.30 -11.58
N ASP A 52 -17.39 30.40 -11.87
CA ASP A 52 -18.60 30.80 -11.17
C ASP A 52 -19.80 29.90 -11.50
N TYR A 53 -20.80 29.86 -10.60
CA TYR A 53 -21.87 28.85 -10.59
C TYR A 53 -22.71 28.82 -11.89
N ASP A 54 -22.84 29.96 -12.56
CA ASP A 54 -23.65 30.12 -13.78
C ASP A 54 -23.00 29.48 -15.01
N GLU A 55 -21.67 29.46 -15.11
CA GLU A 55 -20.96 28.82 -16.23
C GLU A 55 -21.07 27.28 -16.16
N ARG A 56 -21.20 26.71 -14.95
CA ARG A 56 -21.42 25.26 -14.78
C ARG A 56 -22.77 24.80 -15.33
N GLN A 57 -23.83 25.61 -15.20
CA GLN A 57 -25.14 25.22 -15.74
C GLN A 57 -25.17 25.26 -17.27
N GLN A 58 -24.48 26.24 -17.87
CA GLN A 58 -24.41 26.34 -19.34
C GLN A 58 -23.59 25.22 -19.96
N GLN A 59 -22.45 24.83 -19.35
CA GLN A 59 -21.68 23.68 -19.84
C GLN A 59 -22.39 22.34 -19.61
N GLN A 60 -23.12 22.16 -18.50
CA GLN A 60 -23.88 20.92 -18.28
C GLN A 60 -25.06 20.78 -19.26
N GLN A 61 -25.73 21.86 -19.63
CA GLN A 61 -26.77 21.81 -20.66
C GLN A 61 -26.20 21.54 -22.05
N GLN A 62 -25.03 22.10 -22.40
CA GLN A 62 -24.39 21.81 -23.70
C GLN A 62 -23.85 20.38 -23.77
N GLN A 63 -23.29 19.83 -22.68
CA GLN A 63 -22.83 18.44 -22.66
C GLN A 63 -23.98 17.42 -22.71
N GLN A 64 -25.13 17.72 -22.11
CA GLN A 64 -26.31 16.85 -22.22
C GLN A 64 -26.89 16.82 -23.64
N GLN A 65 -26.84 17.93 -24.38
CA GLN A 65 -27.29 17.94 -25.78
C GLN A 65 -26.34 17.21 -26.73
N GLN A 66 -25.02 17.23 -26.47
CA GLN A 66 -24.06 16.46 -27.28
C GLN A 66 -24.11 14.95 -26.97
N GLN A 67 -24.38 14.55 -25.72
CA GLN A 67 -24.47 13.13 -25.36
C GLN A 67 -25.75 12.46 -25.89
N GLN A 68 -26.87 13.19 -26.00
CA GLN A 68 -28.11 12.64 -26.59
C GLN A 68 -27.99 12.35 -28.10
N GLN A 69 -27.05 12.97 -28.81
CA GLN A 69 -26.81 12.64 -30.23
C GLN A 69 -25.89 11.42 -30.40
N GLN A 70 -25.03 11.09 -29.43
CA GLN A 70 -24.15 9.92 -29.49
C GLN A 70 -24.81 8.62 -28.98
N THR A 71 -25.84 8.70 -28.14
CA THR A 71 -26.50 7.49 -27.61
C THR A 71 -27.39 6.76 -28.64
N ASN A 72 -27.75 7.39 -29.75
CA ASN A 72 -28.57 6.75 -30.80
C ASN A 72 -27.81 5.71 -31.65
N ILE A 73 -26.48 5.63 -31.59
CA ILE A 73 -25.70 4.73 -32.45
C ILE A 73 -25.31 3.42 -31.73
N ILE A 74 -25.28 3.38 -30.39
CA ILE A 74 -24.70 2.24 -29.65
C ILE A 74 -25.76 1.27 -29.09
N CYS A 75 -27.05 1.58 -29.16
CA CYS A 75 -28.14 0.72 -28.67
C CYS A 75 -28.47 -0.52 -29.54
N ARG A 76 -27.56 -1.03 -30.35
CA ARG A 76 -27.72 -2.31 -31.07
C ARG A 76 -26.62 -3.28 -30.71
N SER A 77 -26.75 -3.88 -29.54
CA SER A 77 -26.19 -5.21 -29.28
C SER A 77 -27.24 -5.97 -28.49
N GLU A 78 -27.84 -6.94 -29.17
CA GLU A 78 -28.86 -7.84 -28.63
C GLU A 78 -28.33 -8.52 -27.38
N SER A 79 -28.95 -8.23 -26.23
CA SER A 79 -28.78 -9.00 -25.01
C SER A 79 -29.34 -10.41 -25.26
N ALA A 80 -28.45 -11.36 -25.55
CA ALA A 80 -28.80 -12.77 -25.55
C ALA A 80 -29.36 -13.17 -24.17
N PRO A 81 -30.41 -14.02 -24.09
CA PRO A 81 -31.05 -14.36 -22.83
C PRO A 81 -30.11 -15.20 -21.95
N LEU A 82 -30.11 -14.90 -20.67
CA LEU A 82 -29.42 -15.65 -19.62
C LEU A 82 -29.95 -17.08 -19.59
N GLU A 83 -29.24 -18.03 -20.21
CA GLU A 83 -29.55 -19.45 -20.05
C GLU A 83 -29.25 -19.85 -18.60
N THR A 84 -30.31 -20.17 -17.87
CA THR A 84 -30.27 -20.85 -16.57
C THR A 84 -29.61 -22.22 -16.73
N ILE A 85 -28.29 -22.28 -16.58
CA ILE A 85 -27.57 -23.54 -16.45
C ILE A 85 -27.94 -24.17 -15.10
N GLU A 86 -28.66 -25.28 -15.16
CA GLU A 86 -28.92 -26.22 -14.07
C GLU A 86 -27.61 -26.61 -13.37
N SER A 87 -27.31 -25.98 -12.22
CA SER A 87 -25.99 -26.05 -11.56
C SER A 87 -26.12 -26.44 -10.08
N ASN A 88 -26.63 -27.64 -9.81
CA ASN A 88 -26.64 -28.18 -8.44
C ASN A 88 -25.29 -28.83 -8.02
N ASN A 89 -24.41 -29.20 -8.96
CA ASN A 89 -23.10 -29.79 -8.63
C ASN A 89 -21.89 -28.85 -8.84
N SER A 90 -21.92 -27.94 -9.81
CA SER A 90 -20.79 -27.02 -10.08
C SER A 90 -20.66 -25.90 -9.04
N ASN A 91 -21.79 -25.40 -8.51
CA ASN A 91 -21.78 -24.34 -7.50
C ASN A 91 -21.10 -24.77 -6.19
N ASN A 92 -21.24 -26.04 -5.80
CA ASN A 92 -20.57 -26.57 -4.60
C ASN A 92 -19.06 -26.64 -4.76
N ASN A 93 -18.53 -27.01 -5.93
CA ASN A 93 -17.09 -27.09 -6.15
C ASN A 93 -16.45 -25.69 -6.26
N ASN A 94 -17.12 -24.76 -6.96
CA ASN A 94 -16.63 -23.38 -7.07
C ASN A 94 -16.64 -22.67 -5.71
N ASN A 95 -17.71 -22.81 -4.93
CA ASN A 95 -17.77 -22.22 -3.59
C ASN A 95 -16.70 -22.80 -2.66
N LYS A 96 -16.48 -24.13 -2.67
CA LYS A 96 -15.38 -24.76 -1.93
C LYS A 96 -14.02 -24.22 -2.35
N ASN A 97 -13.76 -24.06 -3.64
CA ASN A 97 -12.49 -23.51 -4.11
C ASN A 97 -12.30 -22.04 -3.70
N CYS A 98 -13.37 -21.25 -3.76
CA CYS A 98 -13.37 -19.85 -3.31
C CYS A 98 -13.10 -19.73 -1.80
N GLU A 99 -13.74 -20.56 -0.97
CA GLU A 99 -13.50 -20.61 0.47
C GLU A 99 -12.05 -21.06 0.80
N ASN A 100 -11.50 -21.98 0.01
CA ASN A 100 -10.11 -22.42 0.16
C ASN A 100 -9.11 -21.28 -0.12
N ILE A 101 -9.39 -20.40 -1.09
CA ILE A 101 -8.52 -19.25 -1.39
C ILE A 101 -8.50 -18.28 -0.20
N LEU A 102 -9.67 -17.87 0.30
CA LEU A 102 -9.75 -16.89 1.39
C LEU A 102 -9.21 -17.43 2.71
N SER A 103 -9.45 -18.70 3.01
CA SER A 103 -8.86 -19.36 4.20
C SER A 103 -7.33 -19.44 4.09
N THR A 104 -6.78 -19.71 2.90
CA THR A 104 -5.34 -19.67 2.65
C THR A 104 -4.77 -18.26 2.86
N LEU A 105 -5.44 -17.23 2.34
CA LEU A 105 -5.02 -15.83 2.54
C LEU A 105 -5.02 -15.43 4.03
N MET A 106 -6.02 -15.90 4.78
CA MET A 106 -6.08 -15.72 6.23
C MET A 106 -4.91 -16.41 6.95
N GLU A 107 -4.55 -17.64 6.54
CA GLU A 107 -3.40 -18.35 7.10
C GLU A 107 -2.09 -17.61 6.80
N ILE A 108 -1.89 -17.14 5.56
CA ILE A 108 -0.72 -16.35 5.16
C ILE A 108 -0.61 -15.08 6.02
N GLU A 109 -1.73 -14.37 6.20
CA GLU A 109 -1.78 -13.17 7.04
C GLU A 109 -1.34 -13.47 8.47
N ASN A 110 -1.88 -14.55 9.06
CA ASN A 110 -1.55 -14.97 10.42
C ASN A 110 -0.06 -15.34 10.55
N ILE A 111 0.48 -16.11 9.59
CA ILE A 111 1.90 -16.47 9.55
C ILE A 111 2.75 -15.20 9.55
N CYS A 112 2.52 -14.29 8.59
CA CYS A 112 3.34 -13.09 8.43
C CYS A 112 3.30 -12.17 9.67
N ASN A 113 2.13 -12.05 10.31
CA ASN A 113 1.97 -11.26 11.53
C ASN A 113 2.65 -11.90 12.77
N GLN A 114 2.83 -13.22 12.77
CA GLN A 114 3.45 -13.98 13.86
C GLN A 114 4.94 -14.25 13.66
N LEU A 115 5.51 -14.02 12.47
CA LEU A 115 6.94 -14.18 12.23
C LEU A 115 7.76 -13.32 13.21
N ARG A 116 8.75 -13.95 13.84
CA ARG A 116 9.72 -13.32 14.75
C ARG A 116 11.13 -13.77 14.39
N ASP A 117 12.10 -12.89 14.62
CA ASP A 117 13.51 -13.21 14.44
C ASP A 117 14.03 -14.08 15.59
N ALA A 118 14.85 -15.08 15.27
CA ALA A 118 15.40 -16.00 16.28
C ALA A 118 16.56 -15.38 17.07
N GLN A 119 17.19 -14.32 16.55
CA GLN A 119 18.37 -13.67 17.12
C GLN A 119 18.26 -12.16 16.88
N PRO A 120 18.93 -11.31 17.68
CA PRO A 120 19.07 -9.89 17.37
C PRO A 120 19.74 -9.71 16.00
N ILE A 121 19.15 -8.87 15.14
CA ILE A 121 19.63 -8.65 13.76
C ILE A 121 20.19 -7.25 13.65
N PHE A 122 21.42 -7.16 13.16
CA PHE A 122 22.01 -5.89 12.76
C PHE A 122 21.34 -5.44 11.47
N THR A 123 20.49 -4.42 11.58
CA THR A 123 19.94 -3.73 10.41
C THR A 123 21.05 -3.00 9.68
N LYS A 124 20.97 -2.96 8.35
CA LYS A 124 21.90 -2.20 7.53
C LYS A 124 21.21 -0.93 7.02
N ILE A 125 21.98 0.14 6.85
CA ILE A 125 21.47 1.42 6.33
C ILE A 125 21.29 1.31 4.80
N ASN A 126 22.30 0.80 4.09
CA ASN A 126 22.25 0.55 2.65
C ASN A 126 22.03 -0.94 2.39
N ILE A 127 20.83 -1.29 1.92
CA ILE A 127 20.42 -2.67 1.61
C ILE A 127 19.91 -2.67 0.18
N LYS A 128 20.40 -3.59 -0.65
CA LYS A 128 19.82 -3.80 -1.98
C LYS A 128 18.48 -4.51 -1.84
N LEU A 129 17.47 -4.13 -2.63
CA LEU A 129 16.17 -4.81 -2.61
C LEU A 129 16.26 -6.32 -2.88
N SER A 130 17.22 -6.77 -3.70
CA SER A 130 17.47 -8.19 -3.95
C SER A 130 17.90 -8.95 -2.69
N ASP A 131 18.76 -8.36 -1.86
CA ASP A 131 19.17 -8.92 -0.57
C ASP A 131 18.00 -8.91 0.42
N ALA A 132 17.20 -7.84 0.42
CA ALA A 132 16.02 -7.73 1.25
C ALA A 132 14.94 -8.76 0.91
N ILE A 133 14.76 -9.12 -0.37
CA ILE A 133 13.86 -10.21 -0.77
C ILE A 133 14.26 -11.52 -0.11
N LEU A 134 15.55 -11.85 -0.13
CA LEU A 134 16.05 -13.10 0.47
C LEU A 134 16.02 -13.04 1.99
N ARG A 135 16.29 -11.87 2.57
CA ARG A 135 16.33 -11.67 4.02
C ARG A 135 15.65 -10.35 4.41
N PRO A 136 14.32 -10.35 4.55
CA PRO A 136 13.54 -9.14 4.87
C PRO A 136 13.99 -8.45 6.17
N SER A 137 14.43 -9.25 7.14
CA SER A 137 14.92 -8.76 8.44
C SER A 137 16.16 -7.87 8.38
N LEU A 138 16.84 -7.77 7.22
CA LEU A 138 17.92 -6.79 7.05
C LEU A 138 17.38 -5.35 7.18
N ILE A 139 16.13 -5.12 6.76
CA ILE A 139 15.46 -3.82 6.83
C ILE A 139 15.13 -3.46 8.28
N ALA A 140 14.35 -4.29 8.96
CA ALA A 140 13.99 -4.07 10.35
C ALA A 140 13.82 -5.40 11.07
N PRO A 141 14.02 -5.43 12.40
CA PRO A 141 13.65 -6.61 13.18
C PRO A 141 12.14 -6.88 13.05
N ARG A 142 11.76 -8.15 13.04
CA ARG A 142 10.37 -8.61 13.11
C ARG A 142 9.81 -8.45 14.52
N SER A 143 9.72 -7.20 14.97
CA SER A 143 9.03 -6.86 16.20
C SER A 143 7.53 -7.22 16.11
N PRO A 144 6.86 -7.47 17.25
CA PRO A 144 5.41 -7.60 17.30
C PRO A 144 4.73 -6.37 16.69
N LEU A 145 3.68 -6.59 15.90
CA LEU A 145 2.85 -5.53 15.35
C LEU A 145 1.83 -5.11 16.40
N LEU A 146 2.07 -3.99 17.05
CA LEU A 146 1.25 -3.45 18.13
C LEU A 146 0.49 -2.23 17.62
N PHE A 147 -0.79 -2.39 17.28
CA PHE A 147 -1.66 -1.30 16.85
C PHE A 147 -2.62 -0.92 17.98
N ASP A 148 -2.11 -0.40 19.10
CA ASP A 148 -2.90 -0.09 20.29
C ASP A 148 -2.74 1.34 20.81
N GLY A 149 -1.73 2.08 20.33
CA GLY A 149 -1.44 3.43 20.81
C GLY A 149 -0.88 3.47 22.25
N SER A 150 -0.49 2.32 22.81
CA SER A 150 -0.01 2.19 24.19
C SER A 150 1.25 3.01 24.49
N GLN A 151 2.06 3.31 23.46
CA GLN A 151 3.28 4.13 23.57
C GLN A 151 3.01 5.63 23.41
N GLY A 152 1.75 6.04 23.21
CA GLY A 152 1.35 7.44 23.10
C GLY A 152 1.58 8.05 21.72
N MET A 153 1.85 9.36 21.68
CA MET A 153 2.03 10.11 20.42
C MET A 153 3.41 9.85 19.82
N GLY A 154 3.45 9.42 18.57
CA GLY A 154 4.70 9.24 17.83
C GLY A 154 5.29 10.54 17.29
N ASP A 155 6.50 10.46 16.74
CA ASP A 155 7.21 11.50 16.00
C ASP A 155 7.74 10.93 14.66
N CYS A 156 8.62 11.69 13.97
CA CYS A 156 9.25 11.25 12.71
C CYS A 156 9.95 9.89 12.83
N LYS A 157 10.69 9.67 13.92
CA LYS A 157 11.48 8.45 14.11
C LYS A 157 10.55 7.25 14.23
N HIS A 158 9.51 7.37 15.04
CA HIS A 158 8.52 6.31 15.22
C HIS A 158 7.74 6.03 13.92
N PHE A 159 7.50 7.05 13.08
CA PHE A 159 6.93 6.84 11.75
C PHE A 159 7.87 6.04 10.84
N ILE A 160 9.15 6.41 10.76
CA ILE A 160 10.15 5.71 9.94
C ILE A 160 10.28 4.25 10.39
N ASP A 161 10.42 4.01 11.70
CA ASP A 161 10.50 2.66 12.26
C ASP A 161 9.26 1.82 11.91
N SER A 162 8.08 2.45 11.93
CA SER A 162 6.82 1.82 11.53
C SER A 162 6.79 1.43 10.06
N ILE A 163 7.23 2.34 9.18
CA ILE A 163 7.28 2.09 7.74
C ILE A 163 8.30 1.00 7.42
N ARG A 164 9.48 1.02 8.05
CA ARG A 164 10.47 -0.07 7.91
C ARG A 164 9.88 -1.41 8.36
N ARG A 165 9.16 -1.45 9.48
CA ARG A 165 8.51 -2.68 9.96
C ARG A 165 7.42 -3.19 9.01
N LEU A 166 6.61 -2.29 8.43
CA LEU A 166 5.60 -2.64 7.41
C LEU A 166 6.25 -3.08 6.10
N THR A 167 7.42 -2.53 5.76
CA THR A 167 8.22 -3.00 4.62
C THR A 167 8.62 -4.46 4.83
N VAL A 168 9.16 -4.81 6.00
CA VAL A 168 9.47 -6.23 6.33
C VAL A 168 8.23 -7.12 6.21
N LEU A 169 7.09 -6.65 6.71
CA LEU A 169 5.83 -7.39 6.63
C LEU A 169 5.42 -7.64 5.17
N LEU A 170 5.53 -6.65 4.30
CA LEU A 170 5.24 -6.80 2.87
C LEU A 170 6.17 -7.81 2.21
N PHE A 171 7.47 -7.74 2.50
CA PHE A 171 8.45 -8.67 1.94
C PHE A 171 8.19 -10.11 2.41
N ASP A 172 7.85 -10.29 3.69
CA ASP A 172 7.43 -11.59 4.23
C ASP A 172 6.15 -12.09 3.51
N TYR A 173 5.19 -11.19 3.30
CA TYR A 173 3.93 -11.48 2.61
C TYR A 173 4.15 -11.89 1.15
N VAL A 174 4.91 -11.12 0.37
CA VAL A 174 5.29 -11.40 -1.03
C VAL A 174 6.03 -12.73 -1.15
N ASN A 175 6.88 -13.06 -0.18
CA ASN A 175 7.61 -14.33 -0.17
C ASN A 175 6.79 -15.54 0.30
N THR A 176 5.56 -15.33 0.76
CA THR A 176 4.65 -16.38 1.24
C THR A 176 3.44 -16.55 0.32
N LEU A 177 2.95 -15.47 -0.28
CA LEU A 177 1.77 -15.44 -1.14
C LEU A 177 2.03 -16.08 -2.51
N LYS A 178 1.43 -17.23 -2.82
CA LYS A 178 1.44 -17.78 -4.18
C LYS A 178 0.42 -17.06 -5.10
N PRO A 179 0.73 -16.86 -6.39
CA PRO A 179 1.94 -17.29 -7.10
C PRO A 179 3.13 -16.32 -6.96
N VAL A 180 2.95 -15.17 -6.32
CA VAL A 180 3.98 -14.12 -6.16
C VAL A 180 5.28 -14.67 -5.58
N ALA A 181 5.19 -15.55 -4.58
CA ALA A 181 6.31 -16.19 -3.92
C ALA A 181 7.20 -17.00 -4.89
N ASP A 182 6.65 -17.47 -6.01
CA ASP A 182 7.33 -18.29 -7.01
C ASP A 182 7.86 -17.50 -8.21
N LEU A 183 7.59 -16.19 -8.26
CA LEU A 183 8.16 -15.31 -9.27
C LEU A 183 9.67 -15.11 -9.08
N ASN A 184 10.33 -14.70 -10.16
CA ASN A 184 11.73 -14.31 -10.12
C ASN A 184 11.93 -13.07 -9.21
N PRO A 185 13.15 -12.83 -8.70
CA PRO A 185 13.40 -11.69 -7.80
C PRO A 185 13.09 -10.33 -8.41
N SER A 186 13.29 -10.13 -9.72
CA SER A 186 13.02 -8.85 -10.39
C SER A 186 11.53 -8.52 -10.36
N ASP A 187 10.68 -9.47 -10.73
CA ASP A 187 9.23 -9.29 -10.73
C ASP A 187 8.69 -9.04 -9.31
N LYS A 188 9.25 -9.73 -8.31
CA LYS A 188 8.93 -9.45 -6.90
C LYS A 188 9.29 -8.02 -6.51
N ILE A 189 10.44 -7.50 -6.93
CA ILE A 189 10.83 -6.10 -6.68
C ILE A 189 9.82 -5.15 -7.33
N SER A 190 9.46 -5.39 -8.60
CA SER A 190 8.47 -4.58 -9.31
C SER A 190 7.12 -4.55 -8.59
N LEU A 191 6.63 -5.71 -8.13
CA LEU A 191 5.38 -5.80 -7.37
C LEU A 191 5.47 -5.05 -6.04
N ILE A 192 6.56 -5.26 -5.29
CA ILE A 192 6.80 -4.59 -4.01
C ILE A 192 6.82 -3.07 -4.20
N ARG A 193 7.56 -2.55 -5.17
CA ARG A 193 7.61 -1.11 -5.48
C ARG A 193 6.21 -0.57 -5.80
N ASN A 194 5.45 -1.31 -6.60
CA ASN A 194 4.12 -0.90 -7.03
C ASN A 194 3.08 -0.88 -5.90
N CYS A 195 3.15 -1.82 -4.94
CA CYS A 195 2.11 -2.02 -3.92
C CYS A 195 2.49 -1.58 -2.50
N PHE A 196 3.75 -1.27 -2.23
CA PHE A 196 4.26 -1.00 -0.88
C PHE A 196 3.48 0.07 -0.13
N ALA A 197 3.28 1.17 -0.84
CA ALA A 197 2.52 2.32 -0.44
C ALA A 197 1.11 1.97 0.07
N GLN A 198 0.38 1.25 -0.79
CA GLN A 198 -1.00 0.85 -0.58
C GLN A 198 -1.10 -0.18 0.53
N PHE A 199 -0.17 -1.14 0.55
CA PHE A 199 -0.11 -2.19 1.53
C PHE A 199 0.10 -1.62 2.94
N ALA A 200 1.06 -0.71 3.10
CA ALA A 200 1.35 -0.07 4.38
C ALA A 200 0.15 0.73 4.89
N LEU A 201 -0.47 1.54 4.01
CA LEU A 201 -1.62 2.37 4.39
C LEU A 201 -2.86 1.53 4.72
N LEU A 202 -3.19 0.54 3.88
CA LEU A 202 -4.30 -0.37 4.12
C LEU A 202 -4.13 -1.08 5.46
N THR A 203 -2.94 -1.63 5.72
CA THR A 203 -2.65 -2.36 6.97
C THR A 203 -2.82 -1.44 8.18
N ALA A 204 -2.17 -0.27 8.19
CA ALA A 204 -2.23 0.64 9.33
C ALA A 204 -3.65 1.20 9.57
N THR A 205 -4.36 1.59 8.52
CA THR A 205 -5.72 2.15 8.64
C THR A 205 -6.74 1.08 9.01
N PHE A 206 -6.61 -0.14 8.50
CA PHE A 206 -7.47 -1.25 8.92
C PHE A 206 -7.31 -1.55 10.40
N HIS A 207 -6.09 -1.74 10.89
CA HIS A 207 -5.88 -2.00 12.31
C HIS A 207 -6.27 -0.81 13.20
N THR A 208 -6.11 0.43 12.71
CA THR A 208 -6.66 1.61 13.39
C THR A 208 -8.18 1.49 13.56
N VAL A 209 -8.90 1.16 12.48
CA VAL A 209 -10.36 1.04 12.52
C VAL A 209 -10.82 -0.09 13.44
N GLN A 210 -10.11 -1.22 13.45
CA GLN A 210 -10.45 -2.37 14.29
C GLN A 210 -10.17 -2.12 15.78
N ASN A 211 -9.07 -1.43 16.10
CA ASN A 211 -8.58 -1.37 17.47
C ASN A 211 -8.95 -0.08 18.20
N THR A 212 -9.46 0.94 17.51
CA THR A 212 -9.94 2.16 18.17
C THR A 212 -11.19 2.77 17.55
N LEU A 213 -12.10 3.17 18.43
CA LEU A 213 -13.26 4.00 18.09
C LEU A 213 -12.91 5.48 18.00
N ASN A 214 -11.68 5.88 18.36
CA ASN A 214 -11.28 7.28 18.31
C ASN A 214 -11.13 7.77 16.87
N ASP A 215 -11.99 8.69 16.45
CA ASP A 215 -12.00 9.26 15.10
C ASP A 215 -10.85 10.21 14.77
N SER A 216 -10.02 10.51 15.78
CA SER A 216 -8.90 11.43 15.68
C SER A 216 -7.54 10.74 15.78
N LEU A 217 -7.46 9.40 15.81
CA LEU A 217 -6.19 8.67 15.91
C LEU A 217 -5.91 7.79 14.68
N ILE A 218 -4.63 7.71 14.32
CA ILE A 218 -4.06 6.69 13.43
C ILE A 218 -3.05 5.89 14.24
N LEU A 219 -3.24 4.57 14.32
CA LEU A 219 -2.35 3.67 15.04
C LEU A 219 -1.21 3.22 14.13
N LEU A 220 -0.02 3.13 14.71
CA LEU A 220 1.18 2.62 14.06
C LEU A 220 1.49 1.21 14.57
N PRO A 221 2.19 0.36 13.78
CA PRO A 221 2.54 -1.02 14.17
C PRO A 221 3.54 -1.13 15.33
N ASN A 222 4.11 -0.03 15.80
CA ASN A 222 5.08 -0.01 16.90
C ASN A 222 4.49 0.49 18.23
N GLY A 223 3.16 0.55 18.35
CA GLY A 223 2.45 0.96 19.57
C GLY A 223 2.24 2.46 19.71
N TYR A 224 2.80 3.28 18.82
CA TYR A 224 2.57 4.72 18.80
C TYR A 224 1.33 5.08 17.98
N CYS A 225 0.88 6.32 18.08
CA CYS A 225 -0.20 6.83 17.26
C CYS A 225 -0.02 8.30 16.88
N PHE A 226 -0.72 8.73 15.84
CA PHE A 226 -0.80 10.12 15.42
C PHE A 226 -2.20 10.66 15.63
N HIS A 227 -2.28 11.89 16.13
CA HIS A 227 -3.53 12.60 16.26
C HIS A 227 -3.81 13.47 15.03
N ARG A 228 -5.06 13.44 14.55
CA ARG A 228 -5.56 14.20 13.40
C ARG A 228 -5.11 15.66 13.44
N ASN A 229 -5.39 16.34 14.54
CA ASN A 229 -5.17 17.79 14.68
C ASN A 229 -3.89 18.19 15.42
N LYS A 230 -3.10 17.25 15.96
CA LYS A 230 -1.84 17.63 16.63
C LYS A 230 -0.73 17.76 15.60
N GLN A 231 0.05 18.83 15.69
CA GLN A 231 1.20 19.06 14.82
C GLN A 231 2.20 17.92 14.90
N PHE A 232 2.85 17.64 13.77
CA PHE A 232 3.89 16.64 13.70
C PHE A 232 5.14 17.19 14.39
N LYS A 233 5.63 16.52 15.44
CA LYS A 233 6.87 16.94 16.10
C LYS A 233 8.06 16.60 15.21
N THR A 234 8.40 17.48 14.26
CA THR A 234 9.75 17.51 13.70
C THR A 234 10.66 17.98 14.82
N SER A 235 11.66 17.20 15.21
CA SER A 235 12.51 17.57 16.35
C SER A 235 13.19 18.92 16.08
N LYS A 236 12.69 20.00 16.64
CA LYS A 236 13.49 21.19 16.95
C LYS A 236 14.44 20.81 18.08
N LYS A 237 15.46 19.99 17.80
CA LYS A 237 16.59 19.87 18.72
C LYS A 237 17.38 21.17 18.59
N SER A 238 17.01 22.14 19.42
CA SER A 238 17.93 23.08 20.06
C SER A 238 19.04 23.64 19.15
N ARG A 239 18.66 24.40 18.13
CA ARG A 239 19.49 25.50 17.64
C ARG A 239 18.84 26.79 18.11
N GLU A 240 19.12 27.17 19.36
CA GLU A 240 18.69 28.48 19.88
C GLU A 240 19.44 29.64 19.20
N ASP A 241 20.48 29.35 18.38
CA ASP A 241 21.38 30.35 17.80
C ASP A 241 21.42 30.42 16.25
N SER A 242 20.55 29.73 15.50
CA SER A 242 20.52 29.88 14.02
C SER A 242 19.34 30.75 13.57
N VAL A 243 19.66 31.93 13.02
CA VAL A 243 18.75 33.00 12.54
C VAL A 243 18.33 32.76 11.08
N ASP A 244 18.18 31.50 10.65
CA ASP A 244 17.80 31.20 9.26
C ASP A 244 16.26 31.12 9.15
N ASP A 245 15.63 32.27 8.92
CA ASP A 245 14.17 32.44 8.74
C ASP A 245 13.60 31.57 7.59
N ASP A 246 14.45 31.23 6.61
CA ASP A 246 14.12 30.35 5.48
C ASP A 246 13.89 28.89 5.91
N ASP A 247 14.67 28.37 6.87
CA ASP A 247 14.54 27.00 7.37
C ASP A 247 13.23 26.82 8.16
N ASP A 248 12.87 27.82 8.96
CA ASP A 248 11.61 27.82 9.72
C ASP A 248 10.39 27.85 8.79
N LYS A 249 10.44 28.65 7.72
CA LYS A 249 9.39 28.68 6.69
C LYS A 249 9.25 27.34 5.97
N LEU A 250 10.37 26.70 5.64
CA LEU A 250 10.35 25.37 5.04
C LEU A 250 9.71 24.34 5.99
N LEU A 251 10.16 24.28 7.25
CA LEU A 251 9.57 23.40 8.28
C LEU A 251 8.07 23.63 8.45
N GLN A 252 7.61 24.88 8.42
CA GLN A 252 6.18 25.21 8.51
C GLN A 252 5.39 24.72 7.29
N LEU A 253 5.91 24.88 6.07
CA LEU A 253 5.28 24.35 4.85
C LEU A 253 5.16 22.82 4.89
N LEU A 254 6.16 22.15 5.46
CA LEU A 254 6.20 20.70 5.61
C LEU A 254 5.19 20.18 6.62
N ASP A 255 5.12 20.78 7.80
CA ASP A 255 4.07 20.45 8.77
C ASP A 255 2.68 20.69 8.15
N GLY A 256 2.50 21.76 7.38
CA GLY A 256 1.29 22.02 6.60
C GLY A 256 0.93 20.88 5.63
N ARG A 257 1.90 20.38 4.85
CA ARG A 257 1.71 19.25 3.92
C ARG A 257 1.41 17.94 4.67
N ILE A 258 2.16 17.62 5.72
CA ILE A 258 1.95 16.43 6.55
C ILE A 258 0.55 16.47 7.18
N ASN A 259 0.13 17.63 7.68
CA ASN A 259 -1.21 17.80 8.22
C ASN A 259 -2.29 17.63 7.14
N SER A 260 -2.13 18.20 5.95
CA SER A 260 -3.05 17.99 4.82
C SER A 260 -3.20 16.51 4.45
N ILE A 261 -2.08 15.79 4.41
CA ILE A 261 -2.04 14.34 4.18
C ILE A 261 -2.79 13.58 5.27
N LYS A 262 -2.50 13.88 6.54
CA LYS A 262 -3.20 13.25 7.67
C LYS A 262 -4.70 13.44 7.54
N GLN A 263 -5.17 14.67 7.30
CA GLN A 263 -6.60 14.95 7.11
C GLN A 263 -7.17 14.12 5.96
N SER A 264 -6.46 14.04 4.82
CA SER A 264 -6.89 13.21 3.69
C SER A 264 -6.99 11.72 4.03
N ILE A 265 -6.02 11.15 4.78
CA ILE A 265 -6.07 9.75 5.23
C ILE A 265 -7.30 9.52 6.11
N PHE A 266 -7.55 10.42 7.05
CA PHE A 266 -8.70 10.34 7.93
C PHE A 266 -10.03 10.37 7.17
N ASP A 267 -10.22 11.35 6.29
CA ASP A 267 -11.50 11.59 5.64
C ASP A 267 -11.78 10.63 4.49
N GLN A 268 -10.73 10.14 3.82
CA GLN A 268 -10.84 9.39 2.56
C GLN A 268 -10.42 7.93 2.67
N VAL A 269 -9.83 7.51 3.80
CA VAL A 269 -9.49 6.11 4.04
C VAL A 269 -10.13 5.61 5.34
N ILE A 270 -9.79 6.20 6.48
CA ILE A 270 -10.27 5.73 7.79
C ILE A 270 -11.79 5.84 7.90
N ASN A 271 -12.35 7.03 7.64
CA ASN A 271 -13.80 7.25 7.75
C ASN A 271 -14.60 6.36 6.78
N PRO A 272 -14.26 6.25 5.48
CA PRO A 272 -14.89 5.30 4.57
C PRO A 272 -14.76 3.85 5.04
N MET A 273 -13.58 3.44 5.51
CA MET A 273 -13.34 2.08 5.99
C MET A 273 -14.16 1.75 7.24
N ARG A 274 -14.34 2.71 8.17
CA ARG A 274 -15.27 2.57 9.32
C ARG A 274 -16.70 2.36 8.86
N ARG A 275 -17.18 3.15 7.89
CA ARG A 275 -18.54 3.01 7.35
C ARG A 275 -18.75 1.69 6.63
N LEU A 276 -17.75 1.25 5.84
CA LEU A 276 -17.81 -0.02 5.13
C LEU A 276 -17.77 -1.23 6.06
N ARG A 277 -17.28 -1.05 7.30
CA ARG A 277 -17.07 -2.13 8.29
C ARG A 277 -16.33 -3.29 7.63
N LEU A 278 -15.15 -2.97 7.10
CA LEU A 278 -14.32 -3.96 6.42
C LEU A 278 -14.00 -5.10 7.41
N THR A 279 -14.30 -6.33 7.00
CA THR A 279 -13.99 -7.52 7.77
C THR A 279 -12.54 -7.97 7.54
N GLN A 280 -12.05 -8.84 8.40
CA GLN A 280 -10.71 -9.41 8.26
C GLN A 280 -10.53 -10.17 6.94
N ILE A 281 -11.54 -10.94 6.52
CA ILE A 281 -11.52 -11.69 5.25
C ILE A 281 -11.41 -10.75 4.06
N GLU A 282 -12.17 -9.67 4.06
CA GLU A 282 -12.11 -8.67 3.00
C GLU A 282 -10.77 -7.95 3.00
N MET A 283 -10.21 -7.62 4.17
CA MET A 283 -8.88 -7.01 4.27
C MET A 283 -7.78 -7.90 3.67
N VAL A 284 -7.75 -9.20 3.98
CA VAL A 284 -6.73 -10.09 3.41
C VAL A 284 -6.91 -10.27 1.90
N ALA A 285 -8.14 -10.28 1.40
CA ALA A 285 -8.42 -10.29 -0.03
C ALA A 285 -7.93 -9.00 -0.70
N LEU A 286 -8.15 -7.82 -0.09
CA LEU A 286 -7.63 -6.57 -0.64
C LEU A 286 -6.11 -6.50 -0.64
N LYS A 287 -5.44 -6.98 0.42
CA LYS A 287 -3.97 -7.07 0.43
C LYS A 287 -3.45 -7.96 -0.70
N ALA A 288 -4.11 -9.09 -0.95
CA ALA A 288 -3.77 -9.97 -2.07
C ALA A 288 -4.02 -9.30 -3.43
N ILE A 289 -5.18 -8.68 -3.65
CA ILE A 289 -5.51 -7.95 -4.89
C ILE A 289 -4.54 -6.79 -5.16
N LEU A 290 -4.09 -6.09 -4.12
CA LEU A 290 -3.09 -5.03 -4.21
C LEU A 290 -1.71 -5.56 -4.58
N THR A 291 -1.34 -6.72 -4.05
CA THR A 291 -0.01 -7.32 -4.24
C THR A 291 0.08 -8.08 -5.57
N ILE A 292 -1.00 -8.74 -5.98
CA ILE A 292 -1.12 -9.47 -7.24
C ILE A 292 -1.59 -8.49 -8.32
N ASP A 293 -0.73 -7.55 -8.70
CA ASP A 293 -1.03 -6.56 -9.73
C ASP A 293 -0.32 -6.90 -11.05
N PRO A 294 -1.03 -7.44 -12.06
CA PRO A 294 -0.45 -7.67 -13.37
C PRO A 294 -0.09 -6.37 -14.09
N ASN A 295 -0.49 -5.19 -13.61
CA ASN A 295 -0.12 -3.92 -14.24
C ASN A 295 1.15 -3.31 -13.66
N ALA A 296 1.85 -4.02 -12.76
CA ALA A 296 3.15 -3.54 -12.27
C ALA A 296 4.16 -3.46 -13.43
N ALA A 297 5.03 -2.46 -13.38
CA ALA A 297 6.01 -2.24 -14.43
C ALA A 297 7.01 -3.40 -14.52
N LYS A 298 7.54 -3.64 -15.73
CA LYS A 298 8.66 -4.57 -16.00
C LYS A 298 8.44 -6.04 -15.62
N LEU A 299 7.20 -6.48 -15.54
CA LEU A 299 6.89 -7.91 -15.39
C LEU A 299 7.13 -8.64 -16.72
N ASP A 300 7.65 -9.87 -16.65
CA ASP A 300 7.69 -10.74 -17.82
C ASP A 300 6.28 -11.22 -18.23
N ASN A 301 6.11 -11.62 -19.50
CA ASN A 301 4.80 -12.03 -20.04
C ASN A 301 4.17 -13.23 -19.31
N SER A 302 5.01 -14.11 -18.73
CA SER A 302 4.53 -15.27 -17.98
C SER A 302 3.95 -14.85 -16.63
N SER A 303 4.69 -14.02 -15.90
CA SER A 303 4.30 -13.40 -14.63
C SER A 303 3.04 -12.56 -14.78
N LEU A 304 2.93 -11.75 -15.84
CA LEU A 304 1.72 -11.00 -16.16
C LEU A 304 0.48 -11.91 -16.22
N THR A 305 0.58 -13.01 -16.98
CA THR A 305 -0.52 -13.96 -17.17
C THR A 305 -0.90 -14.66 -15.87
N ILE A 306 0.09 -15.16 -15.14
CA ILE A 306 -0.11 -15.87 -13.87
C ILE A 306 -0.73 -14.95 -12.82
N LEU A 307 -0.28 -13.70 -12.73
CA LEU A 307 -0.82 -12.71 -11.80
C LEU A 307 -2.25 -12.30 -12.18
N ALA A 308 -2.56 -12.15 -13.47
CA ALA A 308 -3.93 -11.83 -13.91
C ALA A 308 -4.92 -12.90 -13.46
N ILE A 309 -4.61 -14.18 -13.72
CA ILE A 309 -5.44 -15.33 -13.31
C ILE A 309 -5.58 -15.40 -11.79
N ALA A 310 -4.48 -15.22 -11.06
CA ALA A 310 -4.49 -15.26 -9.60
C ALA A 310 -5.33 -14.11 -9.01
N ARG A 311 -5.21 -12.90 -9.56
CA ARG A 311 -5.98 -11.73 -9.13
C ARG A 311 -7.48 -11.93 -9.35
N GLU A 312 -7.84 -12.42 -10.54
CA GLU A 312 -9.22 -12.77 -10.87
C GLU A 312 -9.77 -13.82 -9.90
N SER A 313 -8.98 -14.86 -9.58
CA SER A 313 -9.37 -15.90 -8.62
C SER A 313 -9.67 -15.33 -7.23
N VAL A 314 -8.84 -14.40 -6.73
CA VAL A 314 -9.09 -13.73 -5.44
C VAL A 314 -10.33 -12.84 -5.50
N GLN A 315 -10.54 -12.12 -6.60
CA GLN A 315 -11.71 -11.27 -6.80
C GLN A 315 -13.01 -12.08 -6.84
N THR A 316 -13.02 -13.20 -7.57
CA THR A 316 -14.15 -14.13 -7.62
C THR A 316 -14.41 -14.74 -6.24
N ALA A 317 -13.36 -15.15 -5.52
CA ALA A 317 -13.50 -15.70 -4.17
C ALA A 317 -14.08 -14.65 -3.19
N LEU A 318 -13.62 -13.41 -3.26
CA LEU A 318 -14.14 -12.29 -2.49
C LEU A 318 -15.62 -12.02 -2.82
N TYR A 319 -15.98 -11.97 -4.11
CA TYR A 319 -17.36 -11.76 -4.53
C TYR A 319 -18.27 -12.89 -4.07
N ALA A 320 -17.84 -14.15 -4.18
CA ALA A 320 -18.59 -15.31 -3.70
C ALA A 320 -18.81 -15.26 -2.17
N ASN A 321 -17.79 -14.87 -1.40
CA ASN A 321 -17.91 -14.71 0.07
C ASN A 321 -18.85 -13.57 0.47
N ILE A 322 -18.89 -12.49 -0.30
CA ILE A 322 -19.86 -11.42 -0.09
C ILE A 322 -21.27 -11.91 -0.49
N GLY A 323 -21.41 -12.58 -1.64
CA GLY A 323 -22.67 -13.12 -2.14
C GLY A 323 -23.31 -14.17 -1.22
N SER A 324 -22.52 -14.87 -0.40
CA SER A 324 -23.07 -15.79 0.60
C SER A 324 -23.72 -15.09 1.82
N ARG A 325 -23.48 -13.79 1.99
CA ARG A 325 -23.92 -12.99 3.15
C ARG A 325 -24.92 -11.89 2.83
N PHE A 326 -25.02 -11.52 1.56
CA PHE A 326 -25.81 -10.38 1.09
C PHE A 326 -26.64 -10.79 -0.12
N SER A 327 -27.74 -10.06 -0.38
CA SER A 327 -28.48 -10.22 -1.64
C SER A 327 -27.60 -9.84 -2.84
N SER A 328 -27.92 -10.33 -4.04
CA SER A 328 -27.09 -10.09 -5.24
C SER A 328 -26.84 -8.61 -5.53
N SER A 329 -27.83 -7.75 -5.29
CA SER A 329 -27.70 -6.30 -5.46
C SER A 329 -26.76 -5.67 -4.42
N GLU A 330 -26.96 -6.01 -3.15
CA GLU A 330 -26.11 -5.52 -2.05
C GLU A 330 -24.68 -6.04 -2.15
N ALA A 331 -24.52 -7.31 -2.56
CA ALA A 331 -23.22 -7.93 -2.77
C ALA A 331 -22.42 -7.21 -3.84
N THR A 332 -23.06 -6.90 -4.97
CA THR A 332 -22.44 -6.14 -6.07
C THR A 332 -22.06 -4.73 -5.63
N ALA A 333 -22.97 -4.02 -4.94
CA ALA A 333 -22.69 -2.69 -4.40
C ALA A 333 -21.54 -2.70 -3.39
N ARG A 334 -21.52 -3.67 -2.47
CA ARG A 334 -20.46 -3.83 -1.47
C ARG A 334 -19.12 -4.15 -2.14
N PHE A 335 -19.09 -5.08 -3.07
CA PHE A 335 -17.88 -5.45 -3.81
C PHE A 335 -17.29 -4.24 -4.55
N GLY A 336 -18.14 -3.47 -5.26
CA GLY A 336 -17.72 -2.23 -5.92
C GLY A 336 -17.14 -1.19 -4.94
N ASN A 337 -17.82 -0.95 -3.82
CA ASN A 337 -17.35 -0.02 -2.79
C ASN A 337 -16.00 -0.46 -2.16
N ILE A 338 -15.80 -1.76 -1.99
CA ILE A 338 -14.56 -2.34 -1.47
C ILE A 338 -13.41 -2.16 -2.47
N LEU A 339 -13.64 -2.39 -3.77
CA LEU A 339 -12.61 -2.18 -4.79
C LEU A 339 -12.27 -0.68 -4.99
N LEU A 340 -13.26 0.21 -4.87
CA LEU A 340 -13.03 1.66 -4.87
C LEU A 340 -12.18 2.12 -3.69
N LEU A 341 -12.18 1.39 -2.57
CA LEU A 341 -11.27 1.68 -1.46
C LEU A 341 -9.81 1.49 -1.86
N ILE A 342 -9.50 0.44 -2.64
CA ILE A 342 -8.15 0.19 -3.16
C ILE A 342 -7.66 1.35 -4.04
N SER A 343 -8.50 1.83 -4.97
CA SER A 343 -8.11 2.93 -5.85
C SER A 343 -7.87 4.22 -5.06
N ASN A 344 -8.73 4.51 -4.08
CA ASN A 344 -8.57 5.65 -3.19
C ASN A 344 -7.26 5.58 -2.38
N ILE A 345 -6.99 4.44 -1.75
CA ILE A 345 -5.76 4.19 -0.98
C ILE A 345 -4.52 4.39 -1.87
N SER A 346 -4.56 3.85 -3.09
CA SER A 346 -3.48 3.97 -4.09
C SER A 346 -3.15 5.42 -4.41
N VAL A 347 -4.16 6.22 -4.73
CA VAL A 347 -3.98 7.65 -5.03
C VAL A 347 -3.48 8.41 -3.80
N LYS A 348 -3.99 8.12 -2.59
CA LYS A 348 -3.60 8.86 -1.38
C LYS A 348 -2.16 8.62 -0.99
N PHE A 349 -1.73 7.36 -0.88
CA PHE A 349 -0.34 7.12 -0.51
C PHE A 349 0.61 7.63 -1.58
N ARG A 350 0.29 7.53 -2.87
CA ARG A 350 1.12 8.15 -3.93
C ARG A 350 1.28 9.66 -3.72
N LYS A 351 0.22 10.37 -3.32
CA LYS A 351 0.31 11.80 -2.94
C LYS A 351 1.17 12.03 -1.69
N VAL A 352 1.01 11.20 -0.66
CA VAL A 352 1.85 11.26 0.57
C VAL A 352 3.32 11.10 0.23
N SER A 353 3.61 10.08 -0.59
CA SER A 353 4.93 9.71 -1.06
C SER A 353 5.58 10.85 -1.85
N SER A 354 4.86 11.42 -2.82
CA SER A 354 5.33 12.57 -3.60
C SER A 354 5.63 13.79 -2.73
N ALA A 355 4.80 14.08 -1.72
CA ALA A 355 5.04 15.19 -0.81
C ALA A 355 6.25 14.97 0.11
N LEU A 356 6.44 13.74 0.60
CA LEU A 356 7.59 13.36 1.43
C LEU A 356 8.91 13.46 0.66
N THR A 357 8.90 13.19 -0.63
CA THR A 357 10.12 13.24 -1.43
C THR A 357 10.41 14.60 -1.98
N SER A 358 9.38 15.34 -2.42
CA SER A 358 9.56 16.77 -2.67
C SER A 358 10.18 17.44 -1.43
N LEU A 359 9.81 16.99 -0.23
CA LEU A 359 10.49 17.33 1.02
C LEU A 359 11.95 16.86 1.02
N CYS A 360 12.24 15.56 0.90
CA CYS A 360 13.61 15.03 0.94
C CYS A 360 14.56 15.61 -0.13
N GLU A 361 14.06 15.90 -1.33
CA GLU A 361 14.80 16.57 -2.40
C GLU A 361 15.10 18.01 -2.05
N THR A 362 14.12 18.73 -1.47
CA THR A 362 14.31 20.12 -1.02
C THR A 362 15.24 20.18 0.20
N THR A 363 15.21 19.16 1.06
CA THR A 363 16.00 19.07 2.30
C THR A 363 17.22 18.18 2.19
N HIS A 364 17.65 17.78 1.00
CA HIS A 364 18.79 16.89 0.79
C HIS A 364 20.06 17.38 1.51
N ASP A 365 20.15 18.70 1.79
CA ASP A 365 21.25 19.31 2.52
C ASP A 365 20.97 19.59 4.01
N LEU A 366 19.71 19.47 4.50
CA LEU A 366 19.29 19.87 5.86
C LEU A 366 18.85 18.71 6.76
N ILE A 367 18.22 17.67 6.20
CA ILE A 367 17.76 16.51 6.97
C ILE A 367 18.69 15.36 6.63
N GLU A 368 19.69 15.16 7.48
CA GLU A 368 20.56 13.98 7.43
C GLU A 368 19.70 12.70 7.29
N ASN A 369 19.83 12.05 6.13
CA ASN A 369 19.46 10.67 5.86
C ASN A 369 17.95 10.36 5.79
N PHE A 370 17.31 10.69 4.66
CA PHE A 370 16.12 9.93 4.26
C PHE A 370 16.47 8.45 4.15
N ASP A 371 15.57 7.59 4.59
CA ASP A 371 15.83 6.17 4.67
C ASP A 371 16.11 5.59 3.26
N PRO A 372 17.34 5.08 3.00
CA PRO A 372 17.73 4.64 1.67
C PRO A 372 16.83 3.55 1.10
N ILE A 373 16.28 2.65 1.94
CA ILE A 373 15.40 1.58 1.44
C ILE A 373 14.04 2.14 1.04
N ILE A 374 13.52 3.12 1.79
CA ILE A 374 12.25 3.77 1.47
C ILE A 374 12.43 4.61 0.20
N TYR A 375 13.57 5.27 0.06
CA TYR A 375 13.94 5.95 -1.18
C TYR A 375 13.97 4.99 -2.37
N GLU A 376 14.68 3.87 -2.25
CA GLU A 376 14.79 2.88 -3.31
C GLU A 376 13.44 2.23 -3.66
N LEU A 377 12.52 2.10 -2.70
CA LEU A 377 11.17 1.59 -2.93
C LEU A 377 10.27 2.58 -3.69
N ILE A 378 10.47 3.88 -3.50
CA ILE A 378 9.61 4.91 -4.08
C ILE A 378 10.21 5.49 -5.38
N TYR A 379 11.51 5.77 -5.39
CA TYR A 379 12.25 6.46 -6.48
C TYR A 379 13.33 5.62 -7.11
N GLY A 380 13.58 4.41 -6.60
CA GLY A 380 14.60 3.56 -7.19
C GLY A 380 14.35 3.45 -8.69
N ASN A 381 15.26 4.00 -9.48
CA ASN A 381 15.23 3.81 -10.92
C ASN A 381 15.34 2.31 -11.15
N ASP A 382 14.47 1.80 -12.02
CA ASP A 382 14.63 0.46 -12.51
C ASP A 382 15.76 0.49 -13.57
N ASP A 383 17.02 0.44 -13.15
CA ASP A 383 18.14 0.24 -14.10
C ASP A 383 18.09 -1.16 -14.71
#